data_AF-A0AAF5D402-F1
#
_entry.id   AF-A0AAF5D402-F1
#
_cell.length_a   1.000
_cell.length_b   1.000
_cell.length_c   1.000
_cell.angle_alpha   90.00
_cell.angle_beta   90.00
_cell.angle_gamma   90.00
#
_symmetry.space_group_name_H-M   'P 1'
#
loop_
_entity.id
_entity.type
_entity.pdbx_description
1 polymer ?
#
loop_
_entity_poly.entity_id
_entity_poly.type
_entity_poly.pdbx_seq_one_letter_code
_entity_poly.pdbx_strand_id
1 'polypeptide(L)'
;MNLKKNTKSYFLKSNDLFVNNDILYIDKRGFREREFKWDLPIKYWIDPKANLNTNLIEKTLKDISKKTCITWEKMETIINNTTGLNIRNSGLCASFVGRLSRDMPQEITFTQSCLNSGRIQHEFSHALGLVHENRRPDNEKYITINFTNVEEKDFKKLKSFKNDELELFNISYDYGSLMHHSSTIYSKNNLSTILTNDPNYQNTIGQDNKLKFNDIKKLNLIYCNNVCKKKPLKCKNGGYMDPKNCKKCRCPPHYGGKTCKMVKKMKKKCKNIVKKATASKKTFEINGKINCYYYITSSSNYKIKLIIQNSNLPQKENNGVCIQGKALEVLYRKDPSVVGAMFCGINKNVTILSESNKVSINYVGNSDKNFVKISFQKVKK
;
A
#
# COMPACT_ATOMS: atom_id res chain seq x y z
N MET A 1 2.45 -24.08 -40.32
CA MET A 1 1.61 -22.87 -40.16
C MET A 1 0.37 -23.25 -39.34
N ASN A 2 0.34 -22.93 -38.05
CA ASN A 2 -0.92 -22.81 -37.30
C ASN A 2 -0.67 -21.98 -36.03
N LEU A 3 -1.04 -20.71 -36.12
CA LEU A 3 -1.20 -19.77 -35.03
C LEU A 3 -2.42 -20.19 -34.20
N LYS A 4 -2.24 -20.37 -32.89
CA LYS A 4 -3.24 -19.98 -31.88
C LYS A 4 -2.56 -19.82 -30.52
N LYS A 5 -2.00 -18.62 -30.34
CA LYS A 5 -1.81 -18.01 -29.02
C LYS A 5 -3.19 -17.79 -28.41
N ASN A 6 -3.51 -18.48 -27.33
CA ASN A 6 -4.53 -18.06 -26.39
C ASN A 6 -3.93 -18.15 -24.98
N THR A 7 -3.23 -17.09 -24.60
CA THR A 7 -2.88 -16.77 -23.22
C THR A 7 -4.18 -16.43 -22.48
N LYS A 8 -4.85 -17.45 -21.95
CA LYS A 8 -6.01 -17.29 -21.07
C LYS A 8 -5.55 -16.90 -19.65
N SER A 9 -6.34 -16.02 -19.07
CA SER A 9 -6.15 -15.24 -17.85
C SER A 9 -5.75 -16.02 -16.59
N TYR A 10 -4.98 -15.34 -15.74
CA TYR A 10 -4.67 -15.66 -14.35
C TYR A 10 -5.95 -15.76 -13.51
N PHE A 11 -6.49 -16.96 -13.34
CA PHE A 11 -7.37 -17.30 -12.22
C PHE A 11 -6.64 -18.30 -11.34
N LEU A 12 -6.42 -17.89 -10.08
CA LEU A 12 -5.93 -18.76 -9.01
C LEU A 12 -6.95 -19.89 -8.82
N LYS A 13 -6.50 -21.12 -9.08
CA LYS A 13 -7.27 -22.33 -8.78
C LYS A 13 -7.47 -22.43 -7.27
N SER A 14 -8.73 -22.42 -6.87
CA SER A 14 -9.20 -22.82 -5.55
C SER A 14 -8.85 -24.29 -5.29
N ASN A 15 -8.06 -24.56 -4.25
CA ASN A 15 -8.13 -25.82 -3.52
C ASN A 15 -8.45 -25.44 -2.07
N ASP A 16 -9.59 -25.93 -1.60
CA ASP A 16 -10.00 -25.92 -0.20
C ASP A 16 -8.93 -26.67 0.60
N LEU A 17 -8.19 -25.98 1.48
CA LEU A 17 -7.49 -26.61 2.62
C LEU A 17 -6.90 -25.64 3.67
N PHE A 18 -6.83 -24.32 3.44
CA PHE A 18 -6.48 -23.37 4.51
C PHE A 18 -7.46 -22.18 4.54
N VAL A 19 -8.64 -22.49 5.07
CA VAL A 19 -9.69 -21.54 5.40
C VAL A 19 -9.27 -20.81 6.67
N ASN A 20 -9.08 -19.48 6.60
CA ASN A 20 -8.75 -18.54 7.70
C ASN A 20 -7.27 -18.16 7.92
N ASN A 21 -6.60 -17.61 6.92
CA ASN A 21 -5.24 -17.04 7.13
C ASN A 21 -5.20 -15.68 7.85
N ASP A 22 -6.34 -15.03 8.06
CA ASP A 22 -6.40 -13.67 8.63
C ASP A 22 -6.90 -13.61 10.09
N ILE A 23 -7.24 -14.72 10.75
CA ILE A 23 -7.82 -14.62 12.10
C ILE A 23 -6.71 -14.50 13.17
N LEU A 24 -6.47 -13.26 13.62
CA LEU A 24 -6.01 -13.02 14.99
C LEU A 24 -7.17 -13.40 15.93
N TYR A 25 -6.97 -14.42 16.77
CA TYR A 25 -7.84 -14.64 17.92
C TYR A 25 -7.24 -13.85 19.10
N ILE A 26 -7.94 -12.82 19.55
CA ILE A 26 -7.75 -12.28 20.91
C ILE A 26 -8.64 -13.11 21.82
N ASP A 27 -8.06 -14.09 22.52
CA ASP A 27 -8.74 -14.69 23.66
C ASP A 27 -8.90 -13.61 24.75
N LYS A 28 -10.11 -13.50 25.32
CA LYS A 28 -10.56 -12.47 26.28
C LYS A 28 -9.89 -12.57 27.67
N ARG A 29 -8.62 -12.98 27.76
CA ARG A 29 -7.93 -13.23 29.05
C ARG A 29 -6.61 -12.47 29.25
N GLY A 30 -6.38 -11.39 28.52
CA GLY A 30 -5.32 -10.43 28.83
C GLY A 30 -4.37 -10.17 27.67
N PHE A 31 -3.88 -8.94 27.60
CA PHE A 31 -2.96 -8.38 26.60
C PHE A 31 -1.88 -9.36 26.08
N ARG A 32 -2.12 -9.97 24.90
CA ARG A 32 -1.17 -10.85 24.17
C ARG A 32 -0.44 -10.14 23.02
N GLU A 33 -0.31 -8.82 23.07
CA GLU A 33 0.42 -8.01 22.06
C GLU A 33 1.84 -8.55 21.77
N ARG A 34 2.47 -9.23 22.74
CA ARG A 34 3.80 -9.83 22.64
C ARG A 34 3.84 -11.26 22.10
N GLU A 35 2.71 -11.98 22.02
CA GLU A 35 2.74 -13.38 21.59
C GLU A 35 2.88 -13.57 20.09
N PHE A 36 2.36 -12.63 19.30
CA PHE A 36 2.31 -12.75 17.83
C PHE A 36 3.45 -12.00 17.12
N LYS A 37 4.31 -11.31 17.87
CA LYS A 37 5.45 -10.59 17.33
C LYS A 37 6.65 -11.53 17.22
N TRP A 38 7.35 -11.45 16.10
CA TRP A 38 8.61 -12.17 15.92
C TRP A 38 9.76 -11.55 16.72
N ASP A 39 10.58 -12.41 17.31
CA ASP A 39 11.91 -12.04 17.75
C ASP A 39 12.82 -11.84 16.53
N LEU A 40 13.81 -10.95 16.66
CA LEU A 40 14.73 -10.60 15.58
C LEU A 40 16.13 -11.13 15.91
N PRO A 41 16.85 -11.74 14.94
CA PRO A 41 16.45 -11.97 13.55
C PRO A 41 15.37 -13.06 13.39
N ILE A 42 14.57 -12.95 12.33
CA ILE A 42 13.56 -13.95 11.97
C ILE A 42 14.22 -15.03 11.13
N LYS A 43 14.25 -16.27 11.64
CA LYS A 43 14.72 -17.44 10.90
C LYS A 43 13.80 -17.75 9.74
N TYR A 44 14.36 -18.04 8.57
CA TYR A 44 13.61 -18.52 7.43
C TYR A 44 14.37 -19.56 6.63
N TRP A 45 13.66 -20.54 6.09
CA TRP A 45 14.18 -21.58 5.20
C TRP A 45 13.39 -21.57 3.90
N ILE A 46 14.05 -21.77 2.77
CA ILE A 46 13.39 -21.86 1.46
C ILE A 46 13.52 -23.31 1.00
N ASP A 47 12.38 -23.98 0.85
CA ASP A 47 12.33 -25.37 0.39
C ASP A 47 12.95 -25.50 -1.01
N PRO A 48 14.08 -26.22 -1.17
CA PRO A 48 14.70 -26.41 -2.48
C PRO A 48 13.78 -27.07 -3.50
N LYS A 49 12.82 -27.90 -3.05
CA LYS A 49 11.85 -28.57 -3.91
C LYS A 49 10.73 -27.64 -4.38
N ALA A 50 10.57 -26.47 -3.76
CA ALA A 50 9.56 -25.50 -4.16
C ALA A 50 9.86 -24.81 -5.51
N ASN A 51 11.10 -24.92 -6.00
CA ASN A 51 11.59 -24.31 -7.25
C ASN A 51 11.28 -22.81 -7.35
N LEU A 52 11.42 -22.09 -6.23
CA LEU A 52 11.19 -20.66 -6.14
C LEU A 52 12.47 -19.87 -6.45
N ASN A 53 12.33 -18.65 -6.97
CA ASN A 53 13.45 -17.73 -7.16
C ASN A 53 13.98 -17.22 -5.81
N THR A 54 14.92 -17.97 -5.22
CA THR A 54 15.58 -17.66 -3.94
C THR A 54 16.20 -16.26 -3.93
N ASN A 55 16.91 -15.88 -5.00
CA ASN A 55 17.56 -14.56 -5.10
C ASN A 55 16.54 -13.42 -5.02
N LEU A 56 15.36 -13.59 -5.61
CA LEU A 56 14.28 -12.60 -5.56
C LEU A 56 13.70 -12.48 -4.15
N ILE A 57 13.48 -13.61 -3.46
CA ILE A 57 13.01 -13.63 -2.06
C ILE A 57 14.01 -12.90 -1.18
N GLU A 58 15.28 -13.30 -1.20
CA GLU A 58 16.33 -12.69 -0.37
C GLU A 58 16.49 -11.19 -0.62
N LYS A 59 16.50 -10.76 -1.89
CA LYS A 59 16.58 -9.34 -2.25
C LYS A 59 15.38 -8.56 -1.69
N THR A 60 14.20 -9.16 -1.74
CA THR A 60 12.96 -8.53 -1.26
C THR A 60 12.94 -8.42 0.26
N LEU A 61 13.42 -9.44 0.98
CA LEU A 61 13.60 -9.41 2.44
C LEU A 61 14.62 -8.35 2.87
N LYS A 62 15.77 -8.27 2.18
CA LYS A 62 16.75 -7.20 2.37
C LYS A 62 16.14 -5.82 2.18
N ASP A 63 15.20 -5.66 1.25
CA ASP A 63 14.50 -4.39 1.03
C ASP A 63 13.54 -4.01 2.17
N ILE A 64 12.97 -4.97 2.91
CA ILE A 64 12.24 -4.71 4.15
C ILE A 64 13.23 -4.27 5.25
N SER A 65 14.36 -4.97 5.39
CA SER A 65 15.41 -4.64 6.38
C SER A 65 16.06 -3.26 6.16
N LYS A 66 16.11 -2.74 4.92
CA LYS A 66 16.59 -1.38 4.65
C LYS A 66 15.66 -0.28 5.17
N LYS A 67 14.38 -0.61 5.37
CA LYS A 67 13.32 0.35 5.73
C LYS A 67 12.79 0.15 7.15
N THR A 68 13.21 -0.92 7.82
CA THR A 68 12.79 -1.31 9.16
C THR A 68 14.00 -1.77 9.98
N CYS A 69 13.80 -2.08 11.25
CA CYS A 69 14.78 -2.78 12.09
C CYS A 69 14.74 -4.30 11.92
N ILE A 70 13.76 -4.84 11.19
CA ILE A 70 13.57 -6.29 10.99
C ILE A 70 14.78 -6.86 10.25
N THR A 71 15.33 -7.94 10.78
CA THR A 71 16.45 -8.69 10.23
C THR A 71 16.04 -10.14 10.01
N TRP A 72 16.70 -10.80 9.06
CA TRP A 72 16.37 -12.16 8.62
C TRP A 72 17.61 -13.04 8.76
N GLU A 73 17.43 -14.28 9.19
CA GLU A 73 18.46 -15.31 9.28
C GLU A 73 18.07 -16.47 8.37
N LYS A 74 18.87 -16.74 7.33
CA LYS A 74 18.60 -17.83 6.41
C LYS A 74 19.10 -19.13 7.03
N MET A 75 18.24 -20.13 7.08
CA MET A 75 18.57 -21.48 7.52
C MET A 75 18.89 -22.37 6.32
N GLU A 76 19.86 -23.26 6.46
CA GLU A 76 20.26 -24.22 5.42
C GLU A 76 19.31 -25.43 5.36
N THR A 77 18.80 -25.83 6.53
CA THR A 77 17.86 -26.94 6.71
C THR A 77 16.48 -26.44 7.11
N ILE A 78 15.47 -27.29 6.90
CA ILE A 78 14.10 -27.03 7.33
C ILE A 78 14.05 -26.70 8.82
N ILE A 79 13.30 -25.66 9.16
CA ILE A 79 13.11 -25.25 10.55
C ILE A 79 12.12 -26.22 11.18
N ASN A 80 12.52 -26.84 12.30
CA ASN A 80 11.71 -27.72 13.14
C ASN A 80 11.95 -27.35 14.61
N ASN A 81 10.97 -27.56 15.49
CA ASN A 81 11.09 -27.37 16.95
C ASN A 81 11.64 -26.00 17.40
N THR A 82 11.50 -24.98 16.55
CA THR A 82 11.81 -23.59 16.88
C THR A 82 10.99 -22.66 16.00
N THR A 83 10.84 -21.41 16.43
CA THR A 83 10.15 -20.39 15.65
C THR A 83 10.91 -20.05 14.36
N GLY A 84 10.17 -19.92 13.26
CA GLY A 84 10.69 -19.51 11.97
C GLY A 84 9.67 -19.60 10.84
N LEU A 85 10.11 -19.24 9.64
CA LEU A 85 9.28 -19.26 8.43
C LEU A 85 9.82 -20.32 7.46
N ASN A 86 9.02 -21.33 7.17
CA ASN A 86 9.31 -22.30 6.10
C ASN A 86 8.62 -21.84 4.80
N ILE A 87 9.40 -21.38 3.82
CA ILE A 87 8.88 -20.94 2.52
C ILE A 87 8.77 -22.14 1.59
N ARG A 88 7.55 -22.42 1.13
CA ARG A 88 7.21 -23.57 0.28
C ARG A 88 6.38 -23.18 -0.94
N ASN A 89 6.11 -24.17 -1.79
CA ASN A 89 5.12 -24.09 -2.85
C ASN A 89 4.01 -25.11 -2.58
N SER A 90 2.81 -24.60 -2.25
CA SER A 90 1.60 -25.41 -1.99
C SER A 90 0.49 -25.16 -3.03
N GLY A 91 0.85 -24.65 -4.22
CA GLY A 91 -0.12 -24.36 -5.28
C GLY A 91 -0.87 -23.03 -5.12
N LEU A 92 -0.62 -22.27 -4.06
CA LEU A 92 -1.18 -20.95 -3.83
C LEU A 92 -0.17 -19.99 -3.19
N CYS A 93 -0.57 -18.75 -2.98
CA CYS A 93 0.27 -17.71 -2.40
C CYS A 93 -0.43 -17.13 -1.18
N ALA A 94 0.10 -17.46 -0.01
CA ALA A 94 -0.52 -17.16 1.26
C ALA A 94 0.46 -17.21 2.42
N SER A 95 0.05 -16.58 3.52
CA SER A 95 0.77 -16.51 4.77
C SER A 95 -0.21 -16.33 5.91
N PHE A 96 0.10 -16.87 7.08
CA PHE A 96 -0.62 -16.57 8.31
C PHE A 96 -0.31 -15.16 8.80
N VAL A 97 -1.25 -14.54 9.52
CA VAL A 97 -1.02 -13.25 10.16
C VAL A 97 -0.26 -13.39 11.49
N GLY A 98 0.90 -12.74 11.59
CA GLY A 98 1.72 -12.76 12.80
C GLY A 98 2.43 -14.10 13.02
N ARG A 99 3.07 -14.23 14.19
CA ARG A 99 3.73 -15.46 14.64
C ARG A 99 2.74 -16.36 15.38
N LEU A 100 2.53 -17.58 14.90
CA LEU A 100 1.55 -18.51 15.47
C LEU A 100 2.03 -19.22 16.73
N SER A 101 3.33 -19.50 16.84
CA SER A 101 3.90 -20.27 17.94
C SER A 101 5.26 -19.72 18.38
N ARG A 102 5.63 -19.94 19.65
CA ARG A 102 6.98 -19.66 20.17
C ARG A 102 7.98 -20.78 19.86
N ASP A 103 7.47 -21.98 19.64
CA ASP A 103 8.27 -23.20 19.63
C ASP A 103 8.16 -23.96 18.30
N MET A 104 7.28 -23.51 17.40
CA MET A 104 7.06 -24.14 16.10
C MET A 104 7.17 -23.13 14.95
N PRO A 105 7.68 -23.58 13.79
CA PRO A 105 7.68 -22.77 12.58
C PRO A 105 6.26 -22.63 12.02
N GLN A 106 6.09 -21.69 11.10
CA GLN A 106 4.90 -21.61 10.24
C GLN A 106 5.30 -21.48 8.78
N GLU A 107 4.36 -21.75 7.88
CA GLU A 107 4.62 -21.73 6.45
C GLU A 107 4.25 -20.38 5.82
N ILE A 108 5.04 -20.00 4.82
CA ILE A 108 4.64 -19.02 3.79
C ILE A 108 4.70 -19.75 2.45
N THR A 109 3.68 -19.58 1.62
CA THR A 109 3.55 -20.33 0.38
C THR A 109 3.57 -19.38 -0.81
N PHE A 110 4.24 -19.81 -1.89
CA PHE A 110 4.23 -19.12 -3.17
C PHE A 110 4.18 -20.12 -4.33
N THR A 111 3.61 -19.67 -5.44
CA THR A 111 3.76 -20.33 -6.75
C THR A 111 4.66 -19.50 -7.64
N GLN A 112 5.24 -20.12 -8.68
CA GLN A 112 6.00 -19.40 -9.68
C GLN A 112 5.17 -18.29 -10.36
N SER A 113 3.85 -18.49 -10.53
CA SER A 113 2.96 -17.52 -11.17
C SER A 113 2.72 -16.24 -10.35
N CYS A 114 2.84 -16.30 -9.02
CA CYS A 114 2.65 -15.12 -8.18
C CYS A 114 3.97 -14.54 -7.65
N LEU A 115 5.09 -15.20 -7.89
CA LEU A 115 6.37 -14.84 -7.28
C LEU A 115 6.95 -13.55 -7.91
N ASN A 116 6.61 -12.42 -7.31
CA ASN A 116 7.18 -11.11 -7.61
C ASN A 116 7.48 -10.37 -6.30
N SER A 117 8.31 -9.32 -6.34
CA SER A 117 8.70 -8.58 -5.12
C SER A 117 7.53 -8.02 -4.32
N GLY A 118 6.46 -7.59 -4.98
CA GLY A 118 5.29 -7.05 -4.29
C GLY A 118 4.49 -8.14 -3.58
N ARG A 119 4.26 -9.28 -4.24
CA ARG A 119 3.61 -10.43 -3.59
C ARG A 119 4.44 -11.00 -2.44
N ILE A 120 5.76 -11.10 -2.61
CA ILE A 120 6.66 -11.51 -1.52
C ILE A 120 6.53 -10.54 -0.34
N GLN A 121 6.56 -9.22 -0.59
CA GLN A 121 6.36 -8.24 0.47
C GLN A 121 4.99 -8.37 1.15
N HIS A 122 3.94 -8.66 0.41
CA HIS A 122 2.59 -8.82 0.93
C HIS A 122 2.50 -10.02 1.89
N GLU A 123 2.92 -11.22 1.45
CA GLU A 123 2.85 -12.43 2.28
C GLU A 123 3.77 -12.36 3.52
N PHE A 124 4.98 -11.79 3.37
CA PHE A 124 5.84 -11.54 4.52
C PHE A 124 5.27 -10.46 5.43
N SER A 125 4.50 -9.49 4.93
CA SER A 125 3.84 -8.50 5.77
C SER A 125 2.68 -9.10 6.58
N HIS A 126 1.96 -10.08 6.02
CA HIS A 126 1.04 -10.91 6.78
C HIS A 126 1.77 -11.62 7.93
N ALA A 127 2.85 -12.34 7.63
CA ALA A 127 3.64 -13.01 8.68
C ALA A 127 4.13 -12.02 9.75
N LEU A 128 4.45 -10.78 9.38
CA LEU A 128 4.85 -9.74 10.31
C LEU A 128 3.70 -9.12 11.12
N GLY A 129 2.45 -9.52 10.89
CA GLY A 129 1.27 -9.12 11.66
C GLY A 129 0.38 -8.06 10.99
N LEU A 130 0.61 -7.76 9.71
CA LEU A 130 -0.32 -6.88 8.98
C LEU A 130 -1.51 -7.68 8.45
N VAL A 131 -2.71 -7.14 8.62
CA VAL A 131 -3.94 -7.67 8.01
C VAL A 131 -4.27 -6.90 6.73
N HIS A 132 -5.24 -7.42 5.96
CA HIS A 132 -5.80 -6.70 4.82
C HIS A 132 -6.39 -5.35 5.23
N GLU A 133 -6.03 -4.28 4.52
CA GLU A 133 -6.46 -2.90 4.80
C GLU A 133 -7.98 -2.77 4.74
N ASN A 134 -8.62 -3.43 3.77
CA ASN A 134 -10.07 -3.41 3.62
C ASN A 134 -10.83 -4.16 4.72
N ARG A 135 -10.14 -4.81 5.67
CA ARG A 135 -10.75 -5.47 6.83
C ARG A 135 -10.60 -4.68 8.11
N ARG A 136 -10.03 -3.47 8.07
CA ARG A 136 -9.94 -2.61 9.25
C ARG A 136 -11.33 -2.38 9.87
N PRO A 137 -11.42 -2.20 11.20
CA PRO A 137 -12.67 -1.87 11.88
C PRO A 137 -13.34 -0.57 11.40
N ASP A 138 -12.57 0.37 10.84
CA ASP A 138 -13.07 1.64 10.31
C ASP A 138 -13.30 1.64 8.79
N ASN A 139 -13.26 0.48 8.12
CA ASN A 139 -13.30 0.36 6.66
C ASN A 139 -14.58 0.94 6.03
N GLU A 140 -15.74 0.80 6.69
CA GLU A 140 -17.06 1.26 6.24
C GLU A 140 -17.12 2.77 5.96
N LYS A 141 -16.24 3.55 6.59
CA LYS A 141 -16.10 4.99 6.32
C LYS A 141 -15.49 5.27 4.95
N TYR A 142 -14.79 4.29 4.36
CA TYR A 142 -13.97 4.45 3.16
C TYR A 142 -14.43 3.58 2.00
N ILE A 143 -15.00 2.41 2.28
CA ILE A 143 -15.43 1.45 1.27
C ILE A 143 -16.78 0.84 1.60
N THR A 144 -17.45 0.36 0.55
CA THR A 144 -18.65 -0.48 0.63
C THR A 144 -18.34 -1.82 -0.02
N ILE A 145 -18.66 -2.92 0.67
CA ILE A 145 -18.51 -4.28 0.12
C ILE A 145 -19.86 -4.71 -0.48
N ASN A 146 -19.88 -4.96 -1.78
CA ASN A 146 -21.07 -5.45 -2.48
C ASN A 146 -21.11 -6.97 -2.48
N PHE A 147 -21.65 -7.55 -1.41
CA PHE A 147 -21.76 -9.02 -1.23
C PHE A 147 -22.56 -9.72 -2.33
N THR A 148 -23.43 -9.02 -3.07
CA THR A 148 -24.15 -9.57 -4.23
C THR A 148 -23.20 -10.06 -5.32
N ASN A 149 -22.02 -9.44 -5.46
CA ASN A 149 -21.00 -9.84 -6.43
C ASN A 149 -19.96 -10.81 -5.85
N VAL A 150 -19.98 -11.07 -4.54
CA VAL A 150 -18.99 -11.91 -3.85
C VAL A 150 -19.46 -13.37 -3.87
N GLU A 151 -18.52 -14.29 -3.97
CA GLU A 151 -18.76 -15.71 -3.73
C GLU A 151 -19.17 -15.96 -2.27
N GLU A 152 -20.30 -16.63 -2.02
CA GLU A 152 -20.86 -16.79 -0.67
C GLU A 152 -19.87 -17.43 0.32
N LYS A 153 -19.10 -18.42 -0.14
CA LYS A 153 -18.04 -19.10 0.64
C LYS A 153 -16.95 -18.14 1.13
N ASP A 154 -16.77 -16.99 0.47
CA ASP A 154 -15.73 -16.01 0.75
C ASP A 154 -16.24 -14.80 1.56
N PHE A 155 -17.52 -14.73 1.92
CA PHE A 155 -18.08 -13.60 2.68
C PHE A 155 -17.31 -13.29 3.96
N LYS A 156 -16.92 -14.33 4.71
CA LYS A 156 -16.15 -14.17 5.96
C LYS A 156 -14.77 -13.55 5.73
N LYS A 157 -14.17 -13.73 4.54
CA LYS A 157 -12.84 -13.18 4.18
C LYS A 157 -12.86 -11.68 3.94
N LEU A 158 -14.04 -11.08 3.77
CA LEU A 158 -14.21 -9.63 3.57
C LEU A 158 -14.76 -8.91 4.79
N LYS A 159 -15.20 -9.62 5.84
CA LYS A 159 -15.69 -8.99 7.07
C LYS A 159 -14.58 -8.24 7.78
N SER A 160 -14.92 -7.05 8.28
CA SER A 160 -14.02 -6.25 9.11
C SER A 160 -13.75 -6.94 10.45
N PHE A 161 -12.57 -6.68 11.00
CA PHE A 161 -12.29 -6.94 12.41
C PHE A 161 -13.09 -5.98 13.29
N LYS A 162 -13.33 -6.37 14.54
CA LYS A 162 -13.87 -5.48 15.57
C LYS A 162 -12.78 -4.54 16.08
N ASN A 163 -13.21 -3.44 16.72
CA ASN A 163 -12.29 -2.42 17.24
C ASN A 163 -11.29 -2.95 18.28
N ASP A 164 -11.68 -3.98 19.04
CA ASP A 164 -10.83 -4.64 20.03
C ASP A 164 -9.88 -5.68 19.42
N GLU A 165 -10.09 -6.08 18.16
CA GLU A 165 -9.32 -7.12 17.46
C GLU A 165 -8.10 -6.57 16.70
N LEU A 166 -8.06 -5.26 16.40
CA LEU A 166 -7.00 -4.66 15.58
C LEU A 166 -6.59 -3.25 16.05
N GLU A 167 -5.31 -3.09 16.37
CA GLU A 167 -4.71 -1.79 16.66
C GLU A 167 -4.46 -0.98 15.38
N LEU A 168 -4.98 0.24 15.32
CA LEU A 168 -4.87 1.12 14.14
C LEU A 168 -3.63 2.02 14.17
N PHE A 169 -2.94 2.13 15.31
CA PHE A 169 -1.76 2.95 15.53
C PHE A 169 -1.91 4.43 15.14
N ASN A 170 -3.15 4.95 15.16
CA ASN A 170 -3.50 6.28 14.65
C ASN A 170 -3.01 6.52 13.20
N ILE A 171 -3.05 5.47 12.37
CA ILE A 171 -2.77 5.53 10.94
C ILE A 171 -4.10 5.52 10.18
N SER A 172 -4.26 6.52 9.32
CA SER A 172 -5.43 6.66 8.44
C SER A 172 -5.54 5.50 7.46
N TYR A 173 -6.76 5.11 7.10
CA TYR A 173 -7.03 4.13 6.05
C TYR A 173 -6.35 4.51 4.73
N ASP A 174 -5.60 3.59 4.13
CA ASP A 174 -4.82 3.82 2.91
C ASP A 174 -5.31 2.95 1.74
N TYR A 175 -6.14 3.51 0.87
CA TYR A 175 -6.63 2.83 -0.35
C TYR A 175 -5.52 2.24 -1.20
N GLY A 176 -4.32 2.84 -1.20
CA GLY A 176 -3.21 2.35 -2.00
C GLY A 176 -2.30 1.38 -1.26
N SER A 177 -2.60 0.99 -0.02
CA SER A 177 -1.83 -0.01 0.73
C SER A 177 -1.62 -1.27 -0.11
N LEU A 178 -0.43 -1.87 -0.02
CA LEU A 178 -0.17 -3.20 -0.61
C LEU A 178 -1.07 -4.27 0.04
N MET A 179 -1.57 -4.01 1.24
CA MET A 179 -2.48 -4.89 1.97
C MET A 179 -3.95 -4.63 1.61
N HIS A 180 -4.27 -3.70 0.70
CA HIS A 180 -5.64 -3.50 0.26
C HIS A 180 -5.95 -4.43 -0.92
N HIS A 181 -7.02 -5.22 -0.81
CA HIS A 181 -7.48 -6.06 -1.93
C HIS A 181 -7.84 -5.22 -3.17
N SER A 182 -7.85 -5.87 -4.34
CA SER A 182 -8.37 -5.28 -5.57
C SER A 182 -9.90 -5.13 -5.53
N SER A 183 -10.42 -4.32 -6.45
CA SER A 183 -11.86 -4.04 -6.55
C SER A 183 -12.72 -5.26 -6.87
N THR A 184 -12.16 -6.32 -7.47
CA THR A 184 -12.88 -7.53 -7.93
C THR A 184 -12.50 -8.79 -7.15
N ILE A 185 -11.90 -8.63 -5.96
CA ILE A 185 -11.50 -9.77 -5.13
C ILE A 185 -12.71 -10.66 -4.79
N TYR A 186 -12.56 -11.98 -4.90
CA TYR A 186 -13.63 -12.97 -4.65
C TYR A 186 -14.93 -12.74 -5.46
N SER A 187 -14.82 -12.09 -6.62
CA SER A 187 -15.98 -11.83 -7.49
C SER A 187 -16.45 -13.10 -8.19
N LYS A 188 -17.76 -13.37 -8.13
CA LYS A 188 -18.40 -14.49 -8.84
C LYS A 188 -18.77 -14.18 -10.30
N ASN A 189 -18.75 -12.90 -10.67
CA ASN A 189 -19.25 -12.41 -11.95
C ASN A 189 -18.30 -11.38 -12.61
N ASN A 190 -17.05 -11.31 -12.14
CA ASN A 190 -16.03 -10.33 -12.55
C ASN A 190 -16.41 -8.85 -12.33
N LEU A 191 -17.51 -8.57 -11.61
CA LEU A 191 -17.88 -7.21 -11.21
C LEU A 191 -17.18 -6.82 -9.91
N SER A 192 -17.15 -5.52 -9.62
CA SER A 192 -16.52 -5.01 -8.40
C SER A 192 -17.24 -5.49 -7.15
N THR A 193 -16.48 -6.05 -6.21
CA THR A 193 -16.88 -6.48 -4.87
C THR A 193 -16.55 -5.41 -3.82
N ILE A 194 -15.49 -4.63 -4.04
CA ILE A 194 -15.12 -3.49 -3.18
C ILE A 194 -15.29 -2.19 -3.98
N LEU A 195 -16.17 -1.33 -3.48
CA LEU A 195 -16.42 0.01 -4.01
C LEU A 195 -15.85 1.05 -3.04
N THR A 196 -15.09 2.01 -3.54
CA THR A 196 -14.60 3.13 -2.71
C THR A 196 -15.69 4.20 -2.58
N ASN A 197 -15.93 4.66 -1.35
CA ASN A 197 -16.93 5.70 -1.08
C ASN A 197 -16.57 7.03 -1.74
N ASP A 198 -15.27 7.31 -1.90
CA ASP A 198 -14.76 8.31 -2.83
C ASP A 198 -14.41 7.63 -4.17
N PRO A 199 -15.19 7.84 -5.25
CA PRO A 199 -14.98 7.15 -6.52
C PRO A 199 -13.63 7.45 -7.19
N ASN A 200 -12.97 8.57 -6.84
CA ASN A 200 -11.66 8.89 -7.39
C ASN A 200 -10.58 7.88 -6.95
N TYR A 201 -10.82 7.15 -5.85
CA TYR A 201 -9.92 6.12 -5.34
C TYR A 201 -10.17 4.72 -5.92
N GLN A 202 -11.18 4.54 -6.78
CA GLN A 202 -11.54 3.21 -7.28
C GLN A 202 -10.41 2.56 -8.09
N ASN A 203 -9.64 3.35 -8.85
CA ASN A 203 -8.47 2.88 -9.58
C ASN A 203 -7.19 2.86 -8.72
N THR A 204 -7.27 3.30 -7.46
CA THR A 204 -6.14 3.25 -6.51
C THR A 204 -6.04 1.88 -5.85
N ILE A 205 -7.16 1.27 -5.46
CA ILE A 205 -7.18 0.00 -4.71
C ILE A 205 -6.65 -1.18 -5.54
N GLY A 206 -6.01 -2.15 -4.88
CA GLY A 206 -5.37 -3.29 -5.55
C GLY A 206 -3.93 -3.04 -6.01
N GLN A 207 -3.21 -2.14 -5.35
CA GLN A 207 -1.77 -1.97 -5.59
C GLN A 207 -1.02 -3.26 -5.26
N ASP A 208 -0.11 -3.69 -6.13
CA ASP A 208 0.59 -4.98 -6.00
C ASP A 208 2.11 -4.87 -6.16
N ASN A 209 2.65 -3.67 -6.39
CA ASN A 209 4.03 -3.52 -6.82
C ASN A 209 5.06 -3.46 -5.67
N LYS A 210 4.68 -2.92 -4.51
CA LYS A 210 5.52 -2.79 -3.31
C LYS A 210 4.74 -2.22 -2.13
N LEU A 211 5.28 -2.41 -0.92
CA LEU A 211 4.82 -1.76 0.31
C LEU A 211 4.84 -0.24 0.16
N LYS A 212 3.74 0.38 0.57
CA LYS A 212 3.61 1.83 0.63
C LYS A 212 4.15 2.38 1.92
N PHE A 213 4.17 3.71 2.01
CA PHE A 213 4.74 4.42 3.15
C PHE A 213 4.12 3.98 4.48
N ASN A 214 2.79 3.90 4.53
CA ASN A 214 2.09 3.53 5.76
C ASN A 214 2.18 2.03 6.10
N ASP A 215 2.34 1.14 5.12
CA ASP A 215 2.62 -0.28 5.39
C ASP A 215 3.95 -0.44 6.14
N ILE A 216 4.99 0.23 5.65
CA ILE A 216 6.33 0.24 6.28
C ILE A 216 6.27 0.94 7.64
N LYS A 217 5.46 2.00 7.78
CA LYS A 217 5.25 2.70 9.05
C LYS A 217 4.64 1.79 10.10
N LYS A 218 3.61 1.00 9.75
CA LYS A 218 3.00 0.00 10.64
C LYS A 218 4.04 -1.00 11.14
N LEU A 219 4.82 -1.59 10.22
CA LEU A 219 5.92 -2.49 10.59
C LEU A 219 6.93 -1.83 11.56
N ASN A 220 7.26 -0.56 11.34
CA ASN A 220 8.17 0.16 12.25
C ASN A 220 7.57 0.46 13.62
N LEU A 221 6.26 0.69 13.71
CA LEU A 221 5.58 0.87 14.98
C LEU A 221 5.53 -0.44 15.76
N ILE A 222 5.24 -1.56 15.09
CA ILE A 222 5.20 -2.89 15.70
C ILE A 222 6.60 -3.34 16.14
N TYR A 223 7.60 -3.27 15.24
CA TYR A 223 8.92 -3.87 15.49
C TYR A 223 9.95 -2.90 16.07
N CYS A 224 9.90 -1.63 15.68
CA CYS A 224 11.06 -0.73 15.75
C CYS A 224 10.85 0.53 16.60
N ASN A 225 9.69 0.67 17.27
CA ASN A 225 9.35 1.84 18.07
C ASN A 225 10.37 2.11 19.20
N ASN A 226 11.04 1.06 19.69
CA ASN A 226 12.03 1.15 20.77
C ASN A 226 13.47 1.45 20.29
N VAL A 227 13.72 1.49 18.98
CA VAL A 227 15.08 1.74 18.44
C VAL A 227 15.52 3.17 18.73
N CYS A 228 14.65 4.15 18.45
CA CYS A 228 14.94 5.57 18.68
C CYS A 228 14.32 6.08 20.01
N LYS A 229 14.79 5.56 21.15
CA LYS A 229 14.22 5.83 22.49
C LYS A 229 14.02 7.31 22.82
N LYS A 230 15.02 8.16 22.55
CA LYS A 230 15.00 9.59 22.87
C LYS A 230 14.05 10.42 21.98
N LYS A 231 13.48 9.85 20.91
CA LYS A 231 12.59 10.50 19.93
C LYS A 231 12.92 11.99 19.67
N PRO A 232 14.15 12.33 19.22
CA PRO A 232 14.67 13.70 19.25
C PRO A 232 14.02 14.66 18.24
N LEU A 233 13.09 14.20 17.38
CA LEU A 233 12.49 14.99 16.32
C LEU A 233 10.98 14.85 16.28
N LYS A 234 10.29 15.96 16.01
CA LYS A 234 8.87 15.97 15.66
C LYS A 234 8.69 15.91 14.14
N CYS A 235 8.45 14.72 13.62
CA CYS A 235 8.18 14.51 12.20
C CYS A 235 6.85 15.18 11.78
N LYS A 236 6.79 15.69 10.54
CA LYS A 236 5.64 16.40 9.96
C LYS A 236 5.05 15.61 8.79
N ASN A 237 3.86 16.02 8.34
CA ASN A 237 3.17 15.45 7.17
C ASN A 237 3.04 13.92 7.26
N GLY A 238 2.73 13.38 8.43
CA GLY A 238 2.59 11.92 8.66
C GLY A 238 3.90 11.11 8.70
N GLY A 239 5.06 11.77 8.59
CA GLY A 239 6.38 11.17 8.78
C GLY A 239 6.59 10.56 10.17
N TYR A 240 7.60 9.71 10.30
CA TYR A 240 7.97 9.04 11.57
C TYR A 240 9.49 8.91 11.70
N MET A 241 10.00 8.63 12.90
CA MET A 241 11.44 8.48 13.15
C MET A 241 12.05 7.35 12.31
N ASP A 242 13.19 7.60 11.67
CA ASP A 242 13.89 6.56 10.91
C ASP A 242 14.59 5.58 11.86
N PRO A 243 14.19 4.29 11.92
CA PRO A 243 14.81 3.30 12.81
C PRO A 243 16.29 3.05 12.47
N LYS A 244 16.73 3.36 11.24
CA LYS A 244 18.14 3.19 10.83
C LYS A 244 18.97 4.44 11.08
N ASN A 245 18.34 5.57 11.37
CA ASN A 245 19.03 6.83 11.65
C ASN A 245 18.13 7.76 12.47
N CYS A 246 18.24 7.68 13.79
CA CYS A 246 17.45 8.49 14.72
C CYS A 246 17.72 10.00 14.65
N LYS A 247 18.59 10.48 13.75
CA LYS A 247 18.80 11.91 13.47
C LYS A 247 17.91 12.42 12.33
N LYS A 248 17.00 11.62 11.76
CA LYS A 248 16.05 12.06 10.72
C LYS A 248 14.73 11.30 10.78
N CYS A 249 13.74 11.82 10.07
CA CYS A 249 12.45 11.18 9.83
C CYS A 249 12.44 10.42 8.48
N ARG A 250 11.66 9.35 8.40
CA ARG A 250 11.14 8.80 7.14
C ARG A 250 9.95 9.64 6.70
N CYS A 251 9.98 10.07 5.44
CA CYS A 251 8.99 10.98 4.87
C CYS A 251 8.12 10.29 3.84
N PRO A 252 6.82 10.63 3.75
CA PRO A 252 5.99 10.18 2.64
C PRO A 252 6.55 10.64 1.29
N PRO A 253 6.15 10.00 0.18
CA PRO A 253 6.76 10.22 -1.13
C PRO A 253 6.72 11.66 -1.64
N HIS A 254 5.79 12.50 -1.16
CA HIS A 254 5.62 13.91 -1.54
C HIS A 254 6.45 14.88 -0.69
N TYR A 255 7.14 14.44 0.35
CA TYR A 255 7.82 15.34 1.29
C TYR A 255 9.27 14.91 1.55
N GLY A 256 10.04 15.82 2.13
CA GLY A 256 11.45 15.60 2.43
C GLY A 256 11.99 16.53 3.51
N GLY A 257 13.33 16.53 3.61
CA GLY A 257 14.06 17.18 4.68
C GLY A 257 14.10 16.33 5.97
N LYS A 258 14.88 16.79 6.95
CA LYS A 258 15.13 16.06 8.20
C LYS A 258 13.86 15.69 8.97
N THR A 259 12.83 16.54 8.90
CA THR A 259 11.56 16.40 9.64
C THR A 259 10.34 16.21 8.74
N CYS A 260 10.53 15.99 7.43
CA CYS A 260 9.45 15.87 6.45
C CYS A 260 8.60 17.13 6.24
N LYS A 261 9.04 18.29 6.75
CA LYS A 261 8.33 19.58 6.58
C LYS A 261 8.49 20.15 5.17
N MET A 262 9.58 19.82 4.48
CA MET A 262 9.91 20.41 3.17
C MET A 262 9.20 19.65 2.05
N VAL A 263 8.95 20.34 0.94
CA VAL A 263 8.60 19.68 -0.33
C VAL A 263 9.75 18.77 -0.79
N LYS A 264 9.44 17.74 -1.56
CA LYS A 264 10.47 16.85 -2.11
C LYS A 264 11.40 17.63 -3.06
N LYS A 265 12.71 17.38 -2.96
CA LYS A 265 13.73 17.96 -3.86
C LYS A 265 13.51 17.43 -5.28
N MET A 266 13.29 18.35 -6.22
CA MET A 266 13.00 18.03 -7.63
C MET A 266 14.19 18.27 -8.55
N LYS A 267 14.17 17.62 -9.72
CA LYS A 267 15.11 17.89 -10.82
C LYS A 267 14.79 19.23 -11.48
N LYS A 268 15.80 19.88 -12.09
CA LYS A 268 15.66 21.20 -12.75
C LYS A 268 14.52 21.27 -13.79
N LYS A 269 14.19 20.15 -14.45
CA LYS A 269 13.08 20.09 -15.42
C LYS A 269 11.68 20.30 -14.81
N CYS A 270 11.51 20.08 -13.50
CA CYS A 270 10.26 20.33 -12.80
C CYS A 270 10.18 21.82 -12.40
N LYS A 271 9.52 22.65 -13.21
CA LYS A 271 9.38 24.09 -12.98
C LYS A 271 8.07 24.41 -12.25
N ASN A 272 8.04 25.55 -11.54
CA ASN A 272 6.82 26.13 -10.94
C ASN A 272 6.00 25.13 -10.10
N ILE A 273 6.71 24.33 -9.28
CA ILE A 273 6.14 23.21 -8.53
C ILE A 273 5.22 23.66 -7.38
N VAL A 274 5.40 24.86 -6.83
CA VAL A 274 4.54 25.40 -5.77
C VAL A 274 3.58 26.42 -6.37
N LYS A 275 2.29 26.32 -6.04
CA LYS A 275 1.22 27.18 -6.52
C LYS A 275 0.33 27.63 -5.38
N LYS A 276 -0.14 28.87 -5.41
CA LYS A 276 -1.09 29.44 -4.43
C LYS A 276 -2.49 29.53 -5.04
N ALA A 277 -3.45 28.84 -4.42
CA ALA A 277 -4.86 28.89 -4.76
C ALA A 277 -5.50 30.21 -4.28
N THR A 278 -6.20 30.88 -5.18
CA THR A 278 -6.96 32.12 -4.97
C THR A 278 -8.45 31.88 -5.16
N ALA A 279 -9.30 32.87 -4.87
CA ALA A 279 -10.73 32.75 -5.14
C ALA A 279 -10.99 32.60 -6.65
N SER A 280 -10.26 33.35 -7.46
CA SER A 280 -10.27 33.20 -8.92
C SER A 280 -9.60 31.91 -9.35
N LYS A 281 -10.23 31.23 -10.30
CA LYS A 281 -9.75 30.00 -10.94
C LYS A 281 -8.41 30.24 -11.64
N LYS A 282 -7.43 29.39 -11.34
CA LYS A 282 -6.13 29.33 -12.05
C LYS A 282 -6.02 28.00 -12.78
N THR A 283 -5.27 27.99 -13.86
CA THR A 283 -5.04 26.79 -14.68
C THR A 283 -3.55 26.61 -14.93
N PHE A 284 -3.11 25.36 -15.02
CA PHE A 284 -1.77 25.00 -15.46
C PHE A 284 -1.81 23.64 -16.15
N GLU A 285 -0.76 23.38 -16.92
CA GLU A 285 -0.58 22.11 -17.61
C GLU A 285 0.79 21.52 -17.28
N ILE A 286 0.83 20.20 -17.19
CA ILE A 286 2.06 19.42 -17.09
C ILE A 286 2.07 18.46 -18.27
N ASN A 287 3.18 18.37 -18.99
CA ASN A 287 3.30 17.49 -20.14
C ASN A 287 4.69 16.83 -20.22
N GLY A 288 4.75 15.76 -21.01
CA GLY A 288 5.96 15.08 -21.40
C GLY A 288 6.40 13.95 -20.47
N LYS A 289 7.55 13.35 -20.82
CA LYS A 289 8.20 12.25 -20.08
C LYS A 289 8.94 12.74 -18.83
N ILE A 290 8.17 13.17 -17.84
CA ILE A 290 8.69 13.70 -16.57
C ILE A 290 8.03 13.04 -15.36
N ASN A 291 8.76 13.06 -14.24
CA ASN A 291 8.27 12.66 -12.93
C ASN A 291 8.48 13.86 -12.00
N CYS A 292 7.40 14.55 -11.66
CA CYS A 292 7.45 15.82 -10.96
C CYS A 292 6.33 15.93 -9.92
N TYR A 293 6.69 16.46 -8.76
CA TYR A 293 5.75 16.73 -7.68
C TYR A 293 5.35 18.20 -7.70
N TYR A 294 4.06 18.47 -7.59
CA TYR A 294 3.47 19.80 -7.51
C TYR A 294 2.68 19.96 -6.21
N TYR A 295 2.56 21.20 -5.74
CA TYR A 295 1.95 21.54 -4.45
C TYR A 295 1.08 22.76 -4.64
N ILE A 296 -0.19 22.64 -4.28
CA ILE A 296 -1.17 23.72 -4.31
C ILE A 296 -1.55 24.02 -2.86
N THR A 297 -1.44 25.27 -2.44
CA THR A 297 -1.75 25.69 -1.08
C THR A 297 -2.71 26.87 -1.06
N SER A 298 -3.56 26.94 -0.03
CA SER A 298 -4.42 28.07 0.30
C SER A 298 -4.23 28.50 1.76
N SER A 299 -4.89 29.58 2.18
CA SER A 299 -5.00 29.93 3.60
C SER A 299 -5.73 28.84 4.39
N SER A 300 -5.43 28.72 5.68
CA SER A 300 -5.84 27.62 6.57
C SER A 300 -7.35 27.39 6.66
N ASN A 301 -8.16 28.44 6.45
CA ASN A 301 -9.63 28.39 6.54
C ASN A 301 -10.31 27.96 5.23
N TYR A 302 -9.54 27.61 4.20
CA TYR A 302 -10.05 27.27 2.88
C TYR A 302 -9.67 25.85 2.49
N LYS A 303 -10.53 25.21 1.72
CA LYS A 303 -10.24 24.00 0.93
C LYS A 303 -9.80 24.41 -0.47
N ILE A 304 -9.35 23.45 -1.26
CA ILE A 304 -8.97 23.64 -2.66
C ILE A 304 -9.93 22.80 -3.50
N LYS A 305 -10.67 23.46 -4.39
CA LYS A 305 -11.37 22.79 -5.48
C LYS A 305 -10.38 22.64 -6.63
N LEU A 306 -10.10 21.40 -7.02
CA LEU A 306 -9.25 21.04 -8.14
C LEU A 306 -10.11 20.36 -9.20
N ILE A 307 -9.87 20.69 -10.46
CA ILE A 307 -10.53 20.02 -11.60
C ILE A 307 -9.45 19.57 -12.58
N ILE A 308 -9.37 18.26 -12.81
CA ILE A 308 -8.65 17.69 -13.95
C ILE A 308 -9.52 17.95 -15.17
N GLN A 309 -9.18 18.96 -15.97
CA GLN A 309 -9.99 19.37 -17.12
C GLN A 309 -9.94 18.30 -18.20
N ASN A 310 -8.72 17.93 -18.58
CA ASN A 310 -8.43 16.79 -19.44
C ASN A 310 -7.04 16.24 -19.15
N SER A 311 -6.82 14.97 -19.48
CA SER A 311 -5.51 14.35 -19.39
C SER A 311 -5.34 13.25 -20.44
N ASN A 312 -4.08 12.93 -20.71
CA ASN A 312 -3.65 11.71 -21.38
C ASN A 312 -2.47 11.16 -20.57
N LEU A 313 -2.70 10.16 -19.73
CA LEU A 313 -1.73 9.61 -18.80
C LEU A 313 -1.33 8.19 -19.22
N PRO A 314 -0.26 7.61 -18.64
CA PRO A 314 0.01 6.18 -18.81
C PRO A 314 -1.23 5.34 -18.51
N GLN A 315 -1.40 4.23 -19.22
CA GLN A 315 -2.57 3.36 -19.07
C GLN A 315 -2.54 2.61 -17.74
N LYS A 316 -3.73 2.26 -17.25
CA LYS A 316 -3.90 1.38 -16.08
C LYS A 316 -3.44 -0.04 -16.44
N GLU A 317 -3.07 -0.82 -15.43
CA GLU A 317 -2.76 -2.23 -15.60
C GLU A 317 -4.04 -3.01 -16.00
N ASN A 318 -3.90 -4.25 -16.49
CA ASN A 318 -5.02 -5.04 -17.01
C ASN A 318 -6.14 -5.29 -15.97
N ASN A 319 -5.79 -5.28 -14.68
CA ASN A 319 -6.73 -5.39 -13.55
C ASN A 319 -7.44 -4.06 -13.21
N GLY A 320 -7.23 -3.00 -14.00
CA GLY A 320 -7.84 -1.69 -13.81
C GLY A 320 -7.09 -0.76 -12.86
N VAL A 321 -5.96 -1.20 -12.28
CA VAL A 321 -5.25 -0.45 -11.24
C VAL A 321 -4.27 0.58 -11.83
N CYS A 322 -4.28 1.78 -11.27
CA CYS A 322 -3.31 2.82 -11.53
C CYS A 322 -2.16 2.77 -10.52
N ILE A 323 -1.01 2.23 -10.93
CA ILE A 323 0.10 1.96 -10.01
C ILE A 323 0.77 3.26 -9.54
N GLN A 324 0.91 3.41 -8.22
CA GLN A 324 1.62 4.53 -7.62
C GLN A 324 3.05 4.64 -8.15
N GLY A 325 3.41 5.82 -8.65
CA GLY A 325 4.70 6.08 -9.29
C GLY A 325 4.77 5.74 -10.78
N LYS A 326 3.67 5.29 -11.39
CA LYS A 326 3.50 5.13 -12.85
C LYS A 326 2.32 5.92 -13.42
N ALA A 327 1.61 6.67 -12.60
CA ALA A 327 0.36 7.35 -12.94
C ALA A 327 0.32 8.75 -12.30
N LEU A 328 -0.74 9.52 -12.56
CA LEU A 328 -1.00 10.75 -11.83
C LEU A 328 -1.55 10.41 -10.46
N GLU A 329 -0.91 10.90 -9.40
CA GLU A 329 -1.37 10.76 -8.02
C GLU A 329 -1.76 12.13 -7.48
N VAL A 330 -2.96 12.24 -6.88
CA VAL A 330 -3.45 13.48 -6.26
C VAL A 330 -3.77 13.22 -4.79
N LEU A 331 -3.02 13.86 -3.88
CA LEU A 331 -3.27 13.86 -2.44
C LEU A 331 -4.11 15.08 -2.09
N TYR A 332 -5.32 14.83 -1.58
CA TYR A 332 -6.26 15.87 -1.14
C TYR A 332 -6.90 15.56 0.21
N ARG A 333 -6.57 14.42 0.83
CA ARG A 333 -6.94 14.07 2.20
C ARG A 333 -6.08 14.82 3.22
N LYS A 334 -6.56 14.92 4.47
CA LYS A 334 -5.93 15.65 5.56
C LYS A 334 -4.60 15.03 5.99
N ASP A 335 -4.53 13.71 6.00
CA ASP A 335 -3.29 12.96 6.23
C ASP A 335 -2.58 12.74 4.88
N PRO A 336 -1.42 13.36 4.63
CA PRO A 336 -0.75 13.23 3.35
C PRO A 336 0.24 12.04 3.32
N SER A 337 0.17 11.13 4.30
CA SER A 337 0.96 9.89 4.33
C SER A 337 0.32 8.72 3.59
N VAL A 338 -1.00 8.76 3.40
CA VAL A 338 -1.73 7.78 2.58
C VAL A 338 -1.51 8.03 1.09
N VAL A 339 -1.68 7.00 0.27
CA VAL A 339 -1.64 7.13 -1.19
C VAL A 339 -2.78 8.03 -1.67
N GLY A 340 -2.51 8.85 -2.70
CA GLY A 340 -3.53 9.69 -3.32
C GLY A 340 -4.51 8.94 -4.22
N ALA A 341 -5.49 9.67 -4.76
CA ALA A 341 -6.28 9.14 -5.87
C ALA A 341 -5.38 9.00 -7.10
N MET A 342 -5.48 7.86 -7.79
CA MET A 342 -4.63 7.48 -8.89
C MET A 342 -5.40 7.55 -10.21
N PHE A 343 -4.85 8.28 -11.19
CA PHE A 343 -5.47 8.49 -12.50
C PHE A 343 -4.55 8.02 -13.63
N CYS A 344 -5.14 7.29 -14.59
CA CYS A 344 -4.49 6.76 -15.78
C CYS A 344 -5.30 7.11 -17.03
N GLY A 345 -4.68 6.96 -18.20
CA GLY A 345 -5.35 7.15 -19.49
C GLY A 345 -6.01 8.53 -19.62
N ILE A 346 -7.17 8.55 -20.26
CA ILE A 346 -7.93 9.79 -20.52
C ILE A 346 -8.88 10.06 -19.37
N ASN A 347 -8.77 11.24 -18.78
CA ASN A 347 -9.70 11.73 -17.75
C ASN A 347 -10.24 13.08 -18.22
N LYS A 348 -11.53 13.37 -17.99
CA LYS A 348 -12.17 14.63 -18.34
C LYS A 348 -13.04 15.12 -17.20
N ASN A 349 -12.95 16.41 -16.88
CA ASN A 349 -13.79 17.10 -15.89
C ASN A 349 -13.88 16.43 -14.50
N VAL A 350 -12.82 15.75 -14.05
CA VAL A 350 -12.80 15.14 -12.71
C VAL A 350 -12.67 16.24 -11.66
N THR A 351 -13.66 16.37 -10.79
CA THR A 351 -13.67 17.38 -9.71
C THR A 351 -13.25 16.75 -8.39
N ILE A 352 -12.31 17.39 -7.72
CA ILE A 352 -11.77 17.00 -6.41
C ILE A 352 -11.90 18.18 -5.45
N LEU A 353 -12.43 17.92 -4.26
CA LEU A 353 -12.45 18.88 -3.15
C LEU A 353 -11.52 18.39 -2.05
N SER A 354 -10.53 19.18 -1.68
CA SER A 354 -9.60 18.77 -0.62
C SER A 354 -10.22 18.88 0.78
N GLU A 355 -9.79 17.99 1.68
CA GLU A 355 -10.14 18.02 3.11
C GLU A 355 -9.39 19.13 3.87
N SER A 356 -8.32 19.68 3.28
CA SER A 356 -7.45 20.68 3.89
C SER A 356 -7.08 21.81 2.94
N ASN A 357 -6.26 22.75 3.39
CA ASN A 357 -5.73 23.87 2.59
C ASN A 357 -4.53 23.48 1.70
N LYS A 358 -4.33 22.18 1.47
CA LYS A 358 -3.19 21.64 0.73
C LYS A 358 -3.65 20.52 -0.20
N VAL A 359 -3.10 20.54 -1.41
CA VAL A 359 -3.13 19.44 -2.37
C VAL A 359 -1.71 19.21 -2.85
N SER A 360 -1.31 17.95 -3.00
CA SER A 360 -0.07 17.60 -3.67
C SER A 360 -0.33 16.64 -4.81
N ILE A 361 0.41 16.80 -5.90
CA ILE A 361 0.24 16.04 -7.12
C ILE A 361 1.59 15.43 -7.47
N ASN A 362 1.62 14.17 -7.87
CA ASN A 362 2.77 13.54 -8.48
C ASN A 362 2.38 13.13 -9.90
N TYR A 363 2.92 13.84 -10.88
CA TYR A 363 2.73 13.52 -12.30
C TYR A 363 3.86 12.61 -12.76
N VAL A 364 3.50 11.48 -13.37
CA VAL A 364 4.44 10.58 -14.02
C VAL A 364 3.99 10.33 -15.45
N GLY A 365 4.71 10.91 -16.42
CA GLY A 365 4.55 10.64 -17.85
C GLY A 365 5.67 9.73 -18.36
N ASN A 366 5.33 8.76 -19.21
CA ASN A 366 6.28 7.85 -19.85
C ASN A 366 6.42 8.09 -21.36
N SER A 367 5.60 8.98 -21.93
CA SER A 367 5.57 9.40 -23.32
C SER A 367 5.47 10.92 -23.42
N ASP A 368 5.97 11.50 -24.52
CA ASP A 368 5.87 12.93 -24.78
C ASP A 368 4.43 13.38 -25.07
N LYS A 369 3.56 12.43 -25.44
CA LYS A 369 2.12 12.65 -25.60
C LYS A 369 1.36 12.70 -24.27
N ASN A 370 2.01 12.39 -23.15
CA ASN A 370 1.35 12.45 -21.86
C ASN A 370 1.21 13.89 -21.38
N PHE A 371 0.06 14.21 -20.82
CA PHE A 371 -0.21 15.50 -20.20
C PHE A 371 -1.36 15.44 -19.19
N VAL A 372 -1.45 16.47 -18.36
CA VAL A 372 -2.62 16.77 -17.54
C VAL A 372 -2.82 18.28 -17.46
N LYS A 373 -4.04 18.74 -17.75
CA LYS A 373 -4.46 20.13 -17.56
C LYS A 373 -5.32 20.23 -16.32
N ILE A 374 -4.90 21.06 -15.37
CA ILE A 374 -5.51 21.18 -14.06
C ILE A 374 -5.92 22.62 -13.84
N SER A 375 -7.15 22.81 -13.37
CA SER A 375 -7.59 24.08 -12.81
C SER A 375 -7.83 23.96 -11.31
N PHE A 376 -7.62 25.03 -10.58
CA PHE A 376 -7.74 25.04 -9.13
C PHE A 376 -8.14 26.42 -8.58
N GLN A 377 -8.84 26.42 -7.47
CA GLN A 377 -9.20 27.62 -6.70
C GLN A 377 -9.39 27.29 -5.23
N LYS A 378 -9.27 28.29 -4.35
CA LYS A 378 -9.62 28.15 -2.94
C LYS A 378 -11.14 28.28 -2.79
N VAL A 379 -11.73 27.48 -1.92
CA VAL A 379 -13.16 27.54 -1.57
C VAL A 379 -13.31 27.55 -0.05
N LYS A 380 -14.37 28.17 0.48
CA LYS A 380 -14.62 28.16 1.93
C LYS A 380 -14.77 26.71 2.41
N LYS A 381 -14.37 26.46 3.65
CA LYS A 381 -14.42 25.13 4.28
C LYS A 381 -15.84 24.63 4.45
#